data_AF-A0A2R6FYK5-F1
#
_entry.id   AF-A0A2R6FYK5-F1
#
_cell.length_a   1.000
_cell.length_b   1.000
_cell.length_c   1.000
_cell.angle_alpha   90.00
_cell.angle_beta   90.00
_cell.angle_gamma   90.00
#
_symmetry.space_group_name_H-M   'P 1'
#
loop_
_entity.id
_entity.type
_entity.pdbx_description
1 polymer ?
#
loop_
_entity_poly.entity_id
_entity_poly.type
_entity_poly.pdbx_seq_one_letter_code
_entity_poly.pdbx_strand_id
1 'polypeptide(L)'
;MDERELGSTGDDVSEVGLGTWNVGDDWGDLPEDEGRAAIDAAIDEGVTFAGVPLEPGVAAVEELRRAVPEELTPAQFVLRWILDFDAVSTVIPGSAAPGHIAENVAAADADPLSHERHGAVRDVYEERIAPHVHQRW
;
A
#
# COMPACT_ATOMS: atom_id res chain seq x y z
N MET A 1 16.71 8.52 -14.78
CA MET A 1 16.37 7.39 -13.90
C MET A 1 16.36 6.11 -14.72
N ASP A 2 16.81 4.99 -14.15
CA ASP A 2 16.68 3.68 -14.80
C ASP A 2 15.27 3.12 -14.58
N GLU A 3 14.75 2.40 -15.58
CA GLU A 3 13.40 1.83 -15.60
C GLU A 3 13.46 0.30 -15.75
N ARG A 4 12.43 -0.39 -15.24
CA ARG A 4 12.25 -1.83 -15.37
C ARG A 4 10.77 -2.18 -15.49
N GLU A 5 10.49 -3.24 -16.24
CA GLU A 5 9.15 -3.80 -16.33
C GLU A 5 8.67 -4.28 -14.94
N LEU A 6 7.48 -3.85 -14.53
CA LEU A 6 6.88 -4.21 -13.25
C LEU A 6 6.27 -5.61 -13.31
N GLY A 7 7.08 -6.62 -12.96
CA GLY A 7 6.62 -8.00 -12.81
C GLY A 7 6.07 -8.57 -14.12
N SER A 8 4.76 -8.69 -14.24
CA SER A 8 4.07 -9.19 -15.44
C SER A 8 2.99 -8.24 -15.96
N THR A 9 3.01 -6.97 -15.53
CA THR A 9 1.99 -5.99 -15.94
C THR A 9 2.28 -5.42 -17.32
N GLY A 10 3.56 -5.43 -17.75
CA GLY A 10 4.03 -4.82 -18.99
C GLY A 10 4.24 -3.30 -18.88
N ASP A 11 4.13 -2.74 -17.67
CA ASP A 11 4.39 -1.32 -17.40
C ASP A 11 5.87 -1.12 -17.06
N ASP A 12 6.49 -0.07 -17.59
CA ASP A 12 7.89 0.27 -17.34
C ASP A 12 7.95 1.32 -16.21
N VAL A 13 8.43 0.92 -15.03
CA VAL A 13 8.47 1.78 -13.85
C VAL A 13 9.90 2.13 -13.44
N SER A 14 10.07 3.26 -12.74
CA SER A 14 11.37 3.63 -12.19
C SER A 14 11.89 2.58 -11.19
N GLU A 15 13.17 2.24 -11.25
CA GLU A 15 13.79 1.29 -10.30
C GLU A 15 13.69 1.74 -8.84
N VAL A 16 13.58 3.05 -8.62
CA VAL A 16 13.44 3.66 -7.30
C VAL A 16 12.15 4.47 -7.27
N GLY A 17 11.35 4.24 -6.22
CA GLY A 17 10.17 5.03 -5.88
C GLY A 17 10.43 5.99 -4.71
N LEU A 18 9.58 7.00 -4.55
CA LEU A 18 9.61 7.89 -3.39
C LEU A 18 8.60 7.41 -2.35
N GLY A 19 9.08 7.06 -1.15
CA GLY A 19 8.23 6.92 0.01
C GLY A 19 7.82 8.29 0.53
N THR A 20 6.51 8.51 0.74
CA THR A 20 5.96 9.80 1.18
C THR A 20 5.52 9.80 2.65
N TRP A 21 5.93 8.80 3.44
CA TRP A 21 5.57 8.71 4.85
C TRP A 21 6.21 9.79 5.73
N ASN A 22 7.30 10.41 5.25
CA ASN A 22 7.89 11.61 5.85
C ASN A 22 7.13 12.89 5.48
N VAL A 23 6.23 12.85 4.50
CA VAL A 23 5.43 13.98 4.04
C VAL A 23 4.12 13.96 4.84
N GLY A 24 4.22 14.33 6.11
CA GLY A 24 3.14 14.32 7.09
C GLY A 24 3.69 14.48 8.51
N ASP A 25 2.80 14.61 9.49
CA ASP A 25 3.18 14.98 10.87
C ASP A 25 3.78 13.81 11.69
N ASP A 26 3.86 12.61 11.12
CA ASP A 26 4.25 11.39 11.85
C ASP A 26 5.76 11.29 12.16
N TRP A 27 6.62 11.98 11.40
CA TRP A 27 8.10 11.95 11.59
C TRP A 27 8.69 13.29 12.04
N GLY A 28 7.84 14.23 12.45
CA GLY A 28 8.20 15.59 12.84
C GLY A 28 7.57 16.63 11.92
N ASP A 29 7.82 17.90 12.21
CA ASP A 29 7.28 19.02 11.43
C ASP A 29 8.05 19.14 10.10
N LEU A 30 7.47 18.64 9.01
CA LEU A 30 7.91 18.95 7.65
C LEU A 30 7.00 20.02 7.05
N PRO A 31 7.52 21.21 6.70
CA PRO A 31 6.74 22.22 6.00
C PRO A 31 6.13 21.68 4.69
N GLU A 32 4.87 22.01 4.42
CA GLU A 32 4.14 21.52 3.24
C GLU A 32 4.88 21.85 1.93
N ASP A 33 5.49 23.04 1.84
CA ASP A 33 6.26 23.48 0.68
C ASP A 33 7.54 22.67 0.48
N GLU A 34 8.22 22.28 1.57
CA GLU A 34 9.39 21.39 1.50
C GLU A 34 8.99 19.97 1.08
N GLY A 35 7.90 19.44 1.66
CA GLY A 35 7.36 18.13 1.26
C GLY A 35 6.95 18.09 -0.20
N ARG A 36 6.27 19.14 -0.67
CA ARG A 36 5.92 19.31 -2.07
C ARG A 36 7.15 19.41 -2.97
N ALA A 37 8.14 20.21 -2.59
CA ALA A 37 9.38 20.35 -3.35
C ALA A 37 10.14 19.02 -3.47
N ALA A 38 10.13 18.18 -2.44
CA ALA A 38 10.74 16.85 -2.48
C ALA A 38 10.01 15.90 -3.47
N ILE A 39 8.68 15.93 -3.48
CA ILE A 39 7.87 15.15 -4.42
C ILE A 39 8.08 15.65 -5.86
N ASP A 40 8.03 16.96 -6.08
CA ASP A 40 8.25 17.58 -7.39
C ASP A 40 9.65 17.23 -7.93
N ALA A 41 10.70 17.31 -7.09
CA ALA A 41 12.05 16.93 -7.47
C ALA A 41 12.18 15.44 -7.83
N ALA A 42 11.53 14.54 -7.08
CA ALA A 42 11.53 13.11 -7.41
C ALA A 42 10.86 12.84 -8.76
N ILE A 43 9.73 13.51 -9.03
CA ILE A 43 9.02 13.44 -10.30
C ILE A 43 9.90 13.97 -11.45
N ASP A 44 10.56 15.12 -11.27
CA ASP A 44 11.43 15.73 -12.27
C ASP A 44 12.62 14.83 -12.64
N GLU A 45 13.10 14.02 -11.69
CA GLU A 45 14.16 13.02 -11.92
C GLU A 45 13.65 11.71 -12.55
N GLY A 46 12.34 11.56 -12.74
CA GLY A 46 11.70 10.44 -13.43
C GLY A 46 11.12 9.35 -12.52
N VAL A 47 10.85 9.64 -11.24
CA VAL A 47 10.18 8.69 -10.34
C VAL A 47 8.72 8.50 -10.77
N THR A 48 8.30 7.25 -10.95
CA THR A 48 6.95 6.89 -11.39
C THR A 48 5.98 6.59 -10.23
N PHE A 49 6.48 6.44 -9.01
CA PHE A 49 5.67 6.12 -7.82
C PHE A 49 5.98 7.01 -6.61
N ALA A 50 4.96 7.73 -6.12
CA ALA A 50 5.04 8.62 -4.96
C ALA A 50 3.85 8.45 -3.97
N GLY A 51 3.15 7.32 -4.03
CA GLY A 51 1.98 7.03 -3.18
C GLY A 51 0.64 7.46 -3.79
N VAL A 52 -0.38 7.59 -2.94
CA VAL A 52 -1.77 7.89 -3.30
C VAL A 52 -2.24 9.14 -2.54
N PRO A 53 -3.08 10.01 -3.12
CA PRO A 53 -3.70 11.09 -2.37
C PRO A 53 -4.46 10.58 -1.12
N LEU A 54 -4.32 11.30 0.00
CA LEU A 54 -4.83 10.87 1.31
C LEU A 54 -6.34 10.59 1.30
N GLU A 55 -7.15 11.49 0.76
CA GLU A 55 -8.61 11.39 0.78
C GLU A 55 -9.14 10.15 0.03
N PRO A 56 -8.76 9.88 -1.25
CA PRO A 56 -9.03 8.61 -1.91
C PRO A 56 -8.53 7.39 -1.13
N GLY A 57 -7.34 7.46 -0.55
CA GLY A 57 -6.77 6.37 0.25
C GLY A 57 -7.62 6.03 1.47
N VAL A 58 -8.05 7.04 2.24
CA VAL A 58 -8.94 6.86 3.40
C VAL A 58 -10.28 6.29 2.95
N ALA A 59 -10.85 6.80 1.85
CA ALA A 59 -12.11 6.27 1.30
C ALA A 59 -11.99 4.79 0.91
N ALA A 60 -10.87 4.40 0.29
CA ALA A 60 -10.59 3.00 -0.04
C ALA A 60 -10.49 2.12 1.21
N VAL A 61 -9.86 2.59 2.28
CA VAL A 61 -9.78 1.86 3.55
C VAL A 61 -11.17 1.67 4.18
N GLU A 62 -12.01 2.70 4.19
CA GLU A 62 -13.38 2.58 4.70
C GLU A 62 -14.23 1.59 3.88
N GLU A 63 -13.96 1.48 2.58
CA GLU A 63 -14.63 0.50 1.72
C GLU A 63 -14.10 -0.92 1.96
N LEU A 64 -12.78 -1.07 2.03
CA LEU A 64 -12.09 -2.34 2.28
C LEU A 64 -12.53 -2.99 3.59
N ARG A 65 -12.84 -2.18 4.63
CA ARG A 65 -13.35 -2.67 5.92
C ARG A 65 -14.60 -3.53 5.78
N ARG A 66 -15.40 -3.37 4.72
CA ARG A 66 -16.60 -4.19 4.46
C ARG A 66 -16.27 -5.60 3.98
N ALA A 67 -15.07 -5.82 3.44
CA ALA A 67 -14.59 -7.12 2.99
C ALA A 67 -13.93 -7.95 4.11
N VAL A 68 -13.68 -7.33 5.27
CA VAL A 68 -13.02 -7.97 6.40
C VAL A 68 -13.98 -8.97 7.08
N PRO A 69 -13.61 -10.25 7.21
CA PRO A 69 -14.39 -11.24 7.97
C PRO A 69 -14.57 -10.84 9.43
N GLU A 70 -15.64 -11.33 10.08
CA GLU A 70 -15.82 -11.16 11.53
C GLU A 70 -14.69 -11.84 12.34
N GLU A 71 -14.05 -12.87 11.78
CA GLU A 71 -13.00 -13.64 12.44
C GLU A 71 -11.61 -12.98 12.39
N LEU A 72 -11.42 -11.97 11.54
CA LEU A 72 -10.12 -11.31 11.36
C LEU A 72 -10.19 -9.84 11.77
N THR A 73 -9.11 -9.34 12.37
CA THR A 73 -8.92 -7.89 12.46
C THR A 73 -8.57 -7.32 11.08
N PRO A 74 -8.78 -6.01 10.82
CA PRO A 74 -8.36 -5.39 9.57
C PRO A 74 -6.87 -5.56 9.28
N ALA A 75 -6.02 -5.49 10.31
CA ALA A 75 -4.59 -5.72 10.19
C ALA A 75 -4.30 -7.16 9.76
N GLN A 76 -4.93 -8.15 10.39
CA GLN A 76 -4.78 -9.55 10.03
C GLN A 76 -5.25 -9.84 8.60
N PHE A 77 -6.38 -9.28 8.21
CA PHE A 77 -6.91 -9.43 6.84
C PHE A 77 -5.92 -8.90 5.79
N VAL A 78 -5.38 -7.70 5.97
CA VAL A 78 -4.41 -7.12 5.02
C VAL A 78 -3.11 -7.91 4.99
N LEU A 79 -2.58 -8.30 6.16
CA LEU A 79 -1.34 -9.07 6.22
C LEU A 79 -1.50 -10.47 5.60
N ARG A 80 -2.63 -11.14 5.86
CA ARG A 80 -2.98 -12.42 5.24
C ARG A 80 -3.15 -12.27 3.73
N TRP A 81 -3.80 -11.20 3.26
CA TRP A 81 -3.94 -10.91 1.83
C TRP A 81 -2.57 -10.77 1.15
N ILE A 82 -1.62 -10.05 1.76
CA ILE A 82 -0.26 -9.92 1.22
C ILE A 82 0.45 -11.29 1.19
N LEU A 83 0.28 -12.11 2.23
CA LEU A 83 0.87 -13.45 2.34
C LEU A 83 0.25 -14.49 1.40
N ASP A 84 -0.90 -14.20 0.77
CA ASP A 84 -1.53 -15.11 -0.19
C ASP A 84 -0.83 -15.11 -1.57
N PHE A 85 0.03 -14.13 -1.84
CA PHE A 85 0.77 -14.07 -3.11
C PHE A 85 2.05 -14.91 -3.03
N ASP A 86 2.20 -15.88 -3.94
CA ASP A 86 3.39 -16.74 -4.04
C ASP A 86 4.71 -15.94 -4.18
N ALA A 87 4.63 -14.73 -4.75
CA ALA A 87 5.77 -13.82 -4.90
C ALA A 87 6.27 -13.24 -3.56
N VAL A 88 5.46 -13.31 -2.50
CA VAL A 88 5.77 -12.72 -1.19
C VAL A 88 6.27 -13.81 -0.25
N SER A 89 7.55 -13.73 0.12
CA SER A 89 8.13 -14.65 1.12
C SER A 89 7.98 -14.17 2.56
N THR A 90 7.84 -12.85 2.78
CA THR A 90 7.78 -12.26 4.11
C THR A 90 7.06 -10.91 4.08
N VAL A 91 6.37 -10.60 5.17
CA VAL A 91 5.77 -9.28 5.41
C VAL A 91 6.37 -8.73 6.69
N ILE A 92 6.77 -7.46 6.69
CA ILE A 92 7.45 -6.81 7.81
C ILE A 92 6.55 -5.68 8.34
N PRO A 93 5.53 -6.00 9.15
CA PRO A 93 4.67 -4.97 9.72
C PRO A 93 5.33 -4.28 10.93
N GLY A 94 5.21 -2.95 11.00
CA GLY A 94 5.70 -2.16 12.13
C GLY A 94 4.62 -1.93 13.19
N SER A 95 4.98 -2.08 14.47
CA SER A 95 4.15 -1.63 15.59
C SER A 95 4.99 -1.48 16.86
N ALA A 96 4.64 -0.48 17.69
CA ALA A 96 5.20 -0.31 19.03
C ALA A 96 4.33 -0.94 20.14
N ALA A 97 3.11 -1.39 19.81
CA ALA A 97 2.17 -1.94 20.78
C ALA A 97 2.26 -3.48 20.80
N PRO A 98 2.55 -4.11 21.96
CA PRO A 98 2.67 -5.58 22.05
C PRO A 98 1.43 -6.34 21.56
N GLY A 99 0.23 -5.81 21.80
CA GLY A 99 -1.01 -6.42 21.32
C GLY A 99 -1.09 -6.46 19.79
N HIS A 100 -0.79 -5.35 19.12
CA HIS A 100 -0.74 -5.30 17.66
C HIS A 100 0.37 -6.19 17.09
N ILE A 101 1.51 -6.33 17.78
CA ILE A 101 2.56 -7.27 17.35
C ILE A 101 2.00 -8.71 17.36
N ALA A 102 1.31 -9.11 18.42
CA ALA A 102 0.68 -10.42 18.49
C ALA A 102 -0.39 -10.62 17.40
N GLU A 103 -1.22 -9.61 17.15
CA GLU A 103 -2.21 -9.63 16.06
C GLU A 103 -1.55 -9.80 14.68
N ASN A 104 -0.48 -9.04 14.41
CA ASN A 104 0.27 -9.09 13.16
C ASN A 104 0.89 -10.47 12.94
N VAL A 105 1.46 -11.09 13.99
CA VAL A 105 2.04 -12.43 13.91
C VAL A 105 0.94 -13.46 13.63
N ALA A 106 -0.21 -13.37 14.29
CA ALA A 106 -1.31 -14.31 14.11
C ALA A 106 -1.91 -14.30 12.69
N ALA A 107 -1.68 -13.26 11.90
CA ALA A 107 -2.09 -13.22 10.50
C ALA A 107 -1.45 -14.34 9.65
N ALA A 108 -0.25 -14.78 10.00
CA ALA A 108 0.46 -15.85 9.29
C ALA A 108 -0.20 -17.22 9.46
N ASP A 109 -0.91 -17.43 10.58
CA ASP A 109 -1.60 -18.69 10.91
C ASP A 109 -3.02 -18.76 10.33
N ALA A 110 -3.54 -17.65 9.80
CA ALA A 110 -4.86 -17.63 9.17
C ALA A 110 -4.87 -18.41 7.85
N ASP A 111 -6.01 -19.03 7.53
CA ASP A 111 -6.24 -19.65 6.23
C ASP A 111 -6.14 -18.62 5.09
N PRO A 112 -5.73 -19.05 3.87
CA PRO A 112 -5.77 -18.20 2.70
C PRO A 112 -7.15 -17.58 2.47
N LEU A 113 -7.19 -16.33 2.02
CA LEU A 113 -8.44 -15.65 1.73
C LEU A 113 -9.13 -16.29 0.53
N SER A 114 -10.46 -16.25 0.53
CA SER A 114 -11.25 -16.73 -0.60
C SER A 114 -11.05 -15.86 -1.85
N HIS A 115 -11.30 -16.43 -3.03
CA HIS A 115 -11.30 -15.69 -4.29
C HIS A 115 -12.26 -14.49 -4.26
N GLU A 116 -13.39 -14.60 -3.56
CA GLU A 116 -14.34 -13.51 -3.36
C GLU A 116 -13.69 -12.32 -2.63
N ARG A 117 -12.94 -12.60 -1.56
CA ARG A 117 -12.23 -11.55 -0.79
C ARG A 117 -11.11 -10.92 -1.59
N HIS A 118 -10.33 -11.72 -2.31
CA HIS A 118 -9.34 -11.21 -3.26
C HIS A 118 -9.97 -10.30 -4.33
N GLY A 119 -11.13 -10.70 -4.86
CA GLY A 119 -11.92 -9.89 -5.78
C GLY A 119 -12.35 -8.56 -5.15
N ALA A 120 -12.86 -8.58 -3.92
CA ALA A 120 -13.28 -7.36 -3.23
C ALA A 120 -12.11 -6.37 -3.01
N VAL A 121 -10.91 -6.85 -2.65
CA VAL A 121 -9.72 -5.98 -2.54
C VAL A 121 -9.37 -5.38 -3.90
N ARG A 122 -9.44 -6.18 -4.97
CA ARG A 122 -9.18 -5.74 -6.34
C ARG A 122 -10.18 -4.69 -6.80
N ASP A 123 -11.47 -4.87 -6.53
CA ASP A 123 -12.53 -3.93 -6.92
C ASP A 123 -12.29 -2.55 -6.26
N VAL A 124 -11.98 -2.54 -4.95
CA VAL A 124 -11.62 -1.30 -4.23
C VAL A 124 -10.40 -0.64 -4.86
N TYR A 125 -9.38 -1.42 -5.21
CA TYR A 125 -8.19 -0.89 -5.86
C TYR A 125 -8.50 -0.27 -7.23
N GLU A 126 -9.20 -0.99 -8.11
CA GLU A 126 -9.53 -0.55 -9.46
C GLU A 126 -10.41 0.71 -9.45
N GLU A 127 -11.37 0.81 -8.53
CA GLU A 127 -12.25 1.98 -8.42
C GLU A 127 -11.57 3.18 -7.74
N ARG A 128 -10.87 2.96 -6.62
CA ARG A 128 -10.43 4.05 -5.73
C ARG A 128 -8.97 4.45 -5.89
N ILE A 129 -8.10 3.52 -6.30
CA ILE A 129 -6.65 3.71 -6.25
C ILE A 129 -6.03 3.78 -7.64
N ALA A 130 -6.40 2.86 -8.53
CA ALA A 130 -5.81 2.77 -9.86
C ALA A 130 -5.82 4.10 -10.64
N PRO A 131 -6.91 4.92 -10.62
CA PRO A 131 -6.93 6.22 -11.30
C PRO A 131 -5.86 7.22 -10.84
N HIS A 132 -5.31 7.04 -9.63
CA HIS A 132 -4.34 7.95 -9.03
C HIS A 132 -2.88 7.50 -9.17
N VAL A 133 -2.62 6.22 -9.48
CA VAL A 133 -1.26 5.67 -9.50
C VAL A 133 -0.80 5.19 -10.88
N HIS A 134 -1.70 4.73 -11.74
CA HIS A 134 -1.35 4.16 -13.05
C HIS A 134 -0.97 5.17 -14.12
N GLN A 135 -1.27 6.45 -13.95
CA GLN A 135 -1.07 7.45 -15.02
C GLN A 135 0.41 7.74 -15.32
N ARG A 136 1.31 7.15 -14.53
CA ARG A 136 2.77 7.33 -14.64
C ARG A 136 3.54 6.01 -14.57
N TRP A 137 2.85 4.87 -14.59
CA TRP A 137 3.47 3.58 -14.80
C TRP A 137 3.71 3.35 -16.30
#